data_AF-A0A6I1K8X8-F1
#
_entry.id   AF-A0A6I1K8X8-F1
#
_cell.length_a   1.000
_cell.length_b   1.000
_cell.length_c   1.000
_cell.angle_alpha   90.00
_cell.angle_beta   90.00
_cell.angle_gamma   90.00
#
_symmetry.space_group_name_H-M   'P 1'
#
loop_
_entity.id
_entity.type
_entity.pdbx_description
1 polymer ?
#
loop_
_entity_poly.entity_id
_entity_poly.type
_entity_poly.pdbx_seq_one_letter_code
_entity_poly.pdbx_strand_id
1 'polypeptide(L)'
;MRSGLLGTDVDFAIHQGELKVVESSFHLQDGKLGPELSVVGVLTNASPLAWKNIQVEAQLFNASGKLIDSITERKFDQAVLPHDAVSFRLLEKAAREKPEYASHKVTVRFARDGRNPW
;
A
#
# COMPACT_ATOMS: atom_id res chain seq x y z
N MET A 1 26.49 33.55 10.14
CA MET A 1 25.04 33.49 9.85
C MET A 1 24.61 32.04 9.96
N ARG A 2 23.76 31.71 10.95
CA ARG A 2 23.22 30.36 11.16
C ARG A 2 21.81 30.26 10.56
N SER A 3 21.45 29.03 10.17
CA SER A 3 20.10 28.49 9.96
C SER A 3 19.75 28.17 8.51
N GLY A 4 20.08 26.94 8.10
CA GLY A 4 19.34 26.22 7.07
C GLY A 4 18.72 25.00 7.75
N LEU A 5 17.44 25.10 8.12
CA LEU A 5 16.62 23.96 8.52
C LEU A 5 16.47 23.03 7.30
N LEU A 6 17.45 22.15 7.09
CA LEU A 6 17.22 20.89 6.41
C LEU A 6 16.25 20.14 7.33
N GLY A 7 14.96 20.13 6.97
CA GLY A 7 13.95 19.37 7.70
C GLY A 7 14.44 17.94 7.86
N THR A 8 14.61 17.49 9.09
CA THR A 8 15.02 16.13 9.41
C THR A 8 13.99 15.17 8.82
N ASP A 9 14.45 14.25 7.96
CA ASP A 9 13.64 13.15 7.44
C ASP A 9 12.97 12.43 8.61
N VAL A 10 11.65 12.31 8.57
CA VAL A 10 10.90 11.65 9.64
C VAL A 10 10.72 10.18 9.27
N ASP A 11 11.16 9.30 10.18
CA ASP A 11 11.03 7.86 10.00
C ASP A 11 9.55 7.45 9.98
N PHE A 12 9.14 6.77 8.91
CA PHE A 12 7.82 6.20 8.76
C PHE A 12 7.45 5.25 9.89
N ALA A 13 8.42 4.55 10.49
CA ALA A 13 8.17 3.63 11.61
C ALA A 13 7.42 4.30 12.77
N ILE A 14 7.64 5.60 13.00
CA ILE A 14 6.98 6.38 14.05
C ILE A 14 5.52 6.70 13.70
N HIS A 15 5.18 6.72 12.40
CA HIS A 15 3.87 7.11 11.86
C HIS A 15 3.10 5.94 11.22
N GLN A 16 3.53 4.70 11.41
CA GLN A 16 2.88 3.51 10.82
C GLN A 16 1.39 3.38 11.17
N GLY A 17 0.97 3.93 12.32
CA GLY A 17 -0.44 3.95 12.72
C GLY A 17 -1.29 5.03 12.05
N GLU A 18 -0.66 6.02 11.41
CA GLU A 18 -1.33 7.20 10.89
C GLU A 18 -1.54 7.13 9.37
N LEU A 19 -0.67 6.43 8.65
CA LEU A 19 -0.83 6.13 7.23
C LEU A 19 -1.30 4.68 7.07
N LYS A 20 -2.60 4.48 6.84
CA LYS A 20 -3.25 3.17 6.94
C LYS A 20 -4.22 2.90 5.81
N VAL A 21 -4.35 1.62 5.46
CA VAL A 21 -5.43 1.14 4.58
C VAL A 21 -6.69 1.00 5.42
N VAL A 22 -7.74 1.76 5.09
CA VAL A 22 -9.01 1.75 5.84
C VAL A 22 -10.03 0.81 5.24
N GLU A 23 -9.96 0.61 3.92
CA GLU A 23 -10.85 -0.27 3.17
C GLU A 23 -10.05 -0.96 2.07
N SER A 24 -10.36 -2.23 1.81
CA SER A 24 -9.80 -2.93 0.66
C SER A 24 -10.66 -4.11 0.25
N SER A 25 -10.61 -4.45 -1.02
CA SER A 25 -11.20 -5.65 -1.60
C SER A 25 -10.26 -6.25 -2.63
N PHE A 26 -10.34 -7.56 -2.82
CA PHE A 26 -9.63 -8.25 -3.89
C PHE A 26 -10.61 -8.85 -4.88
N HIS A 27 -10.20 -8.91 -6.14
CA HIS A 27 -10.96 -9.50 -7.22
C HIS A 27 -10.05 -10.39 -8.05
N LEU A 28 -10.56 -11.58 -8.37
CA LEU A 28 -9.96 -12.46 -9.34
C LEU A 28 -10.81 -12.51 -10.60
N GLN A 29 -10.19 -12.19 -11.73
CA GLN A 29 -10.85 -12.13 -13.03
C GLN A 29 -10.06 -12.94 -14.06
N ASP A 30 -10.75 -13.48 -15.05
CA ASP A 30 -10.10 -14.12 -16.19
C ASP A 30 -9.49 -13.03 -17.08
N GLY A 31 -8.16 -12.98 -17.15
CA GLY A 31 -7.42 -12.10 -18.04
C GLY A 31 -7.11 -12.78 -19.37
N LYS A 32 -6.74 -11.99 -20.38
CA LYS A 32 -6.35 -12.51 -21.71
C LYS A 32 -5.17 -13.49 -21.67
N LEU A 33 -4.34 -13.42 -20.64
CA LEU A 33 -3.11 -14.20 -20.48
C LEU A 33 -3.16 -15.12 -19.25
N GLY A 34 -4.36 -15.40 -18.73
CA GLY A 34 -4.59 -16.15 -17.50
C GLY A 34 -5.26 -15.32 -16.41
N PRO A 35 -5.56 -15.93 -15.25
CA PRO A 35 -6.23 -15.26 -14.13
C PRO A 35 -5.39 -14.08 -13.61
N GLU A 36 -6.07 -12.95 -13.42
CA GLU A 36 -5.51 -11.71 -12.91
C GLU A 36 -6.12 -11.41 -11.54
N LEU A 37 -5.24 -11.14 -10.59
CA LEU A 37 -5.57 -10.73 -9.24
C LEU A 37 -5.41 -9.23 -9.13
N SER A 38 -6.45 -8.57 -8.65
CA SER A 38 -6.39 -7.14 -8.32
C SER A 38 -6.81 -6.90 -6.89
N VAL A 39 -6.13 -5.96 -6.23
CA VAL A 39 -6.51 -5.48 -4.90
C VAL A 39 -6.71 -3.98 -5.01
N VAL A 40 -7.90 -3.52 -4.64
CA VAL A 40 -8.21 -2.08 -4.59
C VAL A 40 -8.45 -1.69 -3.14
N GLY A 41 -8.11 -0.46 -2.79
CA GLY A 41 -8.37 0.04 -1.45
C GLY A 41 -8.16 1.53 -1.32
N VAL A 42 -8.36 2.01 -0.09
CA VAL A 42 -8.21 3.43 0.27
C VAL A 42 -7.14 3.54 1.34
N LEU A 43 -6.15 4.37 1.08
CA LEU A 43 -5.08 4.75 1.98
C LEU A 43 -5.40 6.13 2.57
N THR A 44 -5.48 6.24 3.89
CA THR A 44 -5.69 7.50 4.60
C THR A 44 -4.43 7.93 5.32
N ASN A 45 -4.18 9.23 5.35
CA ASN A 45 -3.10 9.82 6.10
C ASN A 45 -3.65 10.71 7.23
N ALA A 46 -3.62 10.22 8.47
CA ALA A 46 -4.02 10.99 9.65
C ALA A 46 -2.88 11.88 10.21
N SER A 47 -1.65 11.74 9.68
CA SER A 47 -0.49 12.47 10.16
C SER A 47 -0.47 13.92 9.65
N PRO A 48 0.28 14.82 10.30
CA PRO A 48 0.50 16.18 9.81
C PRO A 48 1.52 16.25 8.66
N LEU A 49 2.07 15.11 8.22
CA LEU A 49 3.12 15.02 7.20
C LEU A 49 2.54 14.50 5.89
N ALA A 50 3.03 15.00 4.75
CA ALA A 50 2.76 14.38 3.46
C ALA A 50 3.65 13.14 3.31
N TRP A 51 3.15 12.06 2.71
CA TRP A 51 3.91 10.83 2.46
C TRP A 51 4.01 10.54 0.97
N LYS A 52 5.20 10.13 0.50
CA LYS A 52 5.46 9.74 -0.89
C LYS A 52 6.23 8.43 -0.96
N ASN A 53 6.45 7.90 -2.18
CA ASN A 53 7.17 6.64 -2.40
C ASN A 53 6.61 5.48 -1.58
N ILE A 54 5.28 5.45 -1.44
CA ILE A 54 4.61 4.51 -0.55
C ILE A 54 4.66 3.11 -1.17
N GLN A 55 4.96 2.14 -0.33
CA GLN A 55 4.94 0.73 -0.68
C GLN A 55 3.79 0.06 0.04
N VAL A 56 2.88 -0.50 -0.74
CA VAL A 56 1.73 -1.25 -0.22
C VAL A 56 1.94 -2.73 -0.53
N GLU A 57 1.70 -3.58 0.46
CA GLU A 57 1.72 -5.03 0.32
C GLU A 57 0.34 -5.59 0.62
N ALA A 58 -0.20 -6.38 -0.31
CA ALA A 58 -1.36 -7.21 -0.09
C ALA A 58 -0.94 -8.67 0.06
N GLN A 59 -1.32 -9.27 1.18
CA GLN A 59 -1.11 -10.67 1.52
C GLN A 59 -2.43 -11.42 1.32
N LEU A 60 -2.41 -12.51 0.56
CA LEU A 60 -3.60 -13.28 0.23
C LEU A 60 -3.54 -14.67 0.86
N PHE A 61 -4.64 -15.08 1.45
CA PHE A 61 -4.72 -16.28 2.27
C PHE A 61 -5.80 -17.22 1.75
N ASN A 62 -5.57 -18.51 1.94
CA ASN A 62 -6.58 -19.54 1.69
C ASN A 62 -7.53 -19.70 2.89
N ALA A 63 -8.52 -20.59 2.74
CA ALA A 63 -9.54 -20.82 3.77
C ALA A 63 -8.98 -21.35 5.11
N SER A 64 -7.77 -21.92 5.13
CA SER A 64 -7.10 -22.32 6.38
C SER A 64 -6.25 -21.21 7.00
N GLY A 65 -6.26 -20.00 6.43
CA GLY A 65 -5.45 -18.87 6.88
C GLY A 65 -3.98 -18.95 6.48
N LYS A 66 -3.60 -19.88 5.59
CA LYS A 66 -2.23 -19.96 5.06
C LYS A 66 -2.04 -18.90 3.99
N LEU A 67 -0.93 -18.15 4.08
CA LEU A 67 -0.48 -17.24 3.03
C LEU A 67 -0.16 -18.04 1.76
N ILE A 68 -0.84 -17.71 0.66
CA ILE A 68 -0.69 -18.41 -0.63
C ILE A 68 -0.14 -17.51 -1.73
N ASP A 69 -0.23 -16.19 -1.56
CA ASP A 69 0.18 -15.20 -2.55
C ASP A 69 0.44 -13.84 -1.89
N SER A 70 1.23 -12.98 -2.52
CA SER A 70 1.50 -11.63 -2.03
C SER A 70 1.86 -10.68 -3.16
N ILE A 71 1.16 -9.54 -3.23
CA ILE A 71 1.43 -8.47 -4.20
C ILE A 71 2.10 -7.33 -3.46
N THR A 72 3.27 -6.91 -3.92
CA THR A 72 3.96 -5.73 -3.39
C THR A 72 4.17 -4.72 -4.50
N GLU A 73 3.65 -3.51 -4.32
CA GLU A 73 3.84 -2.46 -5.29
C GLU A 73 4.33 -1.18 -4.61
N ARG A 74 5.40 -0.61 -5.18
CA ARG A 74 5.80 0.76 -4.90
C ARG A 74 5.05 1.64 -5.90
N LYS A 75 3.89 2.12 -5.49
CA LYS A 75 3.10 3.06 -6.26
C LYS A 75 2.66 4.15 -5.31
N PHE A 76 3.14 5.36 -5.53
CA PHE A 76 2.35 6.54 -5.89
C PHE A 76 3.38 7.61 -6.32
N ASP A 77 3.31 8.07 -7.57
CA ASP A 77 4.04 9.29 -7.99
C ASP A 77 3.50 10.52 -7.25
N GLN A 78 2.26 10.40 -6.76
CA GLN A 78 1.55 11.41 -6.01
C GLN A 78 1.69 11.18 -4.50
N ALA A 79 2.02 12.24 -3.78
CA ALA A 79 2.03 12.19 -2.33
C ALA A 79 0.61 12.07 -1.76
N VAL A 80 0.47 11.38 -0.63
CA VAL A 80 -0.75 11.42 0.20
C VAL A 80 -0.59 12.59 1.16
N LEU A 81 -1.42 13.61 0.99
CA LEU A 81 -1.35 14.83 1.79
C LEU A 81 -1.82 14.60 3.24
N PRO A 82 -1.44 15.49 4.18
CA PRO A 82 -1.95 15.44 5.54
C PRO A 82 -3.49 15.45 5.56
N HIS A 83 -4.08 14.57 6.37
CA HIS A 83 -5.53 14.43 6.55
C HIS A 83 -6.31 14.10 5.27
N ASP A 84 -5.63 13.56 4.25
CA ASP A 84 -6.21 13.20 2.97
C ASP A 84 -6.32 11.68 2.79
N ALA A 85 -7.03 11.27 1.74
CA ALA A 85 -7.22 9.88 1.34
C ALA A 85 -6.98 9.70 -0.15
N VAL A 86 -6.31 8.60 -0.51
CA VAL A 86 -6.10 8.21 -1.90
C VAL A 86 -6.52 6.77 -2.15
N SER A 87 -7.09 6.52 -3.31
CA SER A 87 -7.37 5.15 -3.77
C SER A 87 -6.13 4.54 -4.41
N PHE A 88 -6.00 3.22 -4.27
CA PHE A 88 -4.93 2.47 -4.91
C PHE A 88 -5.46 1.20 -5.58
N ARG A 89 -4.67 0.70 -6.52
CA ARG A 89 -4.89 -0.59 -7.19
C ARG A 89 -3.55 -1.31 -7.33
N LEU A 90 -3.47 -2.50 -6.77
CA LEU A 90 -2.42 -3.48 -6.99
C LEU A 90 -2.90 -4.49 -8.03
N LEU A 91 -2.01 -4.95 -8.90
CA LEU A 91 -2.31 -5.82 -10.01
C LEU A 91 -1.20 -6.85 -10.20
N GLU A 92 -1.56 -8.13 -10.23
CA GLU A 92 -0.62 -9.22 -10.49
C GLU A 92 -1.31 -10.39 -11.19
N LYS A 93 -0.52 -11.27 -11.81
CA LYS A 93 -1.03 -12.57 -12.26
C LYS A 93 -1.27 -13.44 -11.04
N ALA A 94 -2.40 -14.14 -11.02
CA ALA A 94 -2.70 -15.04 -9.91
C ALA A 94 -1.71 -16.21 -9.89
N ALA A 95 -1.13 -16.51 -8.73
CA ALA A 95 -0.29 -17.68 -8.56
C ALA A 95 -1.10 -18.99 -8.42
N ARG A 96 -2.41 -18.89 -8.12
CA ARG A 96 -3.31 -20.00 -7.82
C ARG A 96 -4.65 -19.88 -8.55
N GLU A 97 -5.43 -20.95 -8.49
CA GLU A 97 -6.80 -20.98 -9.02
C GLU A 97 -7.77 -20.21 -8.13
N LYS A 98 -8.89 -19.75 -8.71
CA LYS A 98 -9.90 -18.92 -8.03
C LYS A 98 -10.38 -19.40 -6.66
N PRO A 99 -10.77 -20.66 -6.48
CA PRO A 99 -11.33 -21.11 -5.20
C PRO A 99 -10.31 -21.19 -4.07
N GLU A 100 -9.01 -21.03 -4.35
CA GLU A 100 -7.98 -21.08 -3.30
C GLU A 100 -7.87 -19.79 -2.48
N TYR A 101 -8.32 -18.66 -3.02
CA TYR A 101 -8.26 -17.36 -2.34
C TYR A 101 -9.50 -17.15 -1.47
N ALA A 102 -9.31 -16.93 -0.16
CA ALA A 102 -10.39 -16.75 0.80
C ALA A 102 -10.40 -15.37 1.47
N SER A 103 -9.23 -14.82 1.79
CA SER A 103 -9.13 -13.53 2.46
C SER A 103 -7.85 -12.79 2.09
N HIS A 104 -7.79 -11.51 2.42
CA HIS A 104 -6.62 -10.66 2.19
C HIS A 104 -6.32 -9.78 3.39
N LYS A 105 -5.06 -9.32 3.48
CA LYS A 105 -4.61 -8.29 4.41
C LYS A 105 -3.74 -7.31 3.65
N VAL A 106 -4.01 -6.02 3.78
CA VAL A 106 -3.20 -4.98 3.13
C VAL A 106 -2.47 -4.16 4.18
N THR A 107 -1.19 -3.89 3.94
CA THR A 107 -0.35 -3.10 4.85
C THR A 107 0.50 -2.11 4.09
N VAL A 108 0.75 -0.96 4.70
CA VAL A 108 1.80 -0.03 4.25
C VAL A 108 3.12 -0.52 4.82
N ARG A 109 4.06 -0.86 3.95
CA ARG A 109 5.37 -1.39 4.35
C ARG A 109 6.41 -0.28 4.50
N PHE A 110 6.27 0.75 3.70
CA PHE A 110 7.21 1.85 3.61
C PHE A 110 6.51 3.10 3.10
N ALA A 111 6.95 4.25 3.59
CA ALA A 111 6.64 5.56 3.04
C ALA A 111 7.82 6.49 3.35
N ARG A 112 7.94 7.57 2.58
CA ARG A 112 8.95 8.61 2.79
C ARG A 112 8.27 9.94 3.07
N ASP A 113 8.86 10.73 3.96
CA ASP A 113 8.45 12.12 4.18
C ASP A 113 8.45 12.89 2.85
N GLY A 114 7.33 13.51 2.52
CA GLY A 114 7.14 14.28 1.29
C GLY A 114 8.11 15.46 1.17
N ARG A 115 8.63 15.98 2.29
CA ARG A 115 9.60 17.09 2.35
C ARG A 115 11.01 16.65 1.97
N ASN A 116 11.32 15.36 2.03
CA ASN A 116 12.64 14.84 1.68
C ASN A 116 12.81 14.86 0.15
N PRO A 117 13.74 15.63 -0.44
CA PRO A 117 13.85 15.79 -1.89
C PRO A 117 14.43 14.56 -2.61
N TRP A 118 15.02 13.61 -1.88
CA TRP A 118 15.70 12.43 -2.43
C TRP A 118 14.83 11.18 -2.42
#